data_AF-A0A7C9ED28-F1
#
_entry.id   AF-A0A7C9ED28-F1
#
_cell.length_a   1.000
_cell.length_b   1.000
_cell.length_c   1.000
_cell.angle_alpha   90.00
_cell.angle_beta   90.00
_cell.angle_gamma   90.00
#
_symmetry.space_group_name_H-M   'P 1'
#
loop_
_entity.id
_entity.type
_entity.pdbx_description
1 polymer ?
#
loop_
_entity_poly.entity_id
_entity_poly.type
_entity_poly.pdbx_seq_one_letter_code
_entity_poly.pdbx_strand_id
1 'polypeptide(L)'
;APLNAPKFTKSLNGTDATLEIFTFPSNEVGLPLGIENMEDCTSRETAINFMRGTQLLQGPLEQFLEKTRPDYLVADAFFHFAPDSAAKFGVPVLVFHGTSFFALCADMCLLEHRPHMSVSSDDEYFVIPNLPHLIRLTRLQLPPEMRENKDSDVLRIAEAGIVSVHKSYGTIVNSFYELEQEYADYYRKVLGRRAWQIGPL
;
A
#
# COMPACT_ATOMS: atom_id res chain seq x y z
N ALA A 1 -5.92 17.31 -18.92
CA ALA A 1 -5.09 16.13 -18.66
C ALA A 1 -4.43 16.33 -17.30
N PRO A 2 -4.25 15.28 -16.50
CA PRO A 2 -3.54 15.33 -15.22
C PRO A 2 -2.16 15.99 -15.38
N LEU A 3 -1.80 16.87 -14.45
CA LEU A 3 -0.57 17.67 -14.48
C LEU A 3 0.69 16.81 -14.32
N ASN A 4 0.56 15.61 -13.75
CA ASN A 4 1.67 14.66 -13.58
C ASN A 4 1.95 13.80 -14.84
N ALA A 5 1.02 13.72 -15.80
CA ALA A 5 1.14 12.85 -16.98
C ALA A 5 2.43 13.06 -17.80
N PRO A 6 2.91 14.30 -18.05
CA PRO A 6 4.13 14.51 -18.83
C PRO A 6 5.39 13.90 -18.21
N LYS A 7 5.44 13.78 -16.86
CA LYS A 7 6.57 13.14 -16.16
C LYS A 7 6.67 11.66 -16.55
N PHE A 8 5.53 10.96 -16.60
CA PHE A 8 5.47 9.55 -16.96
C PHE A 8 5.73 9.31 -18.45
N THR A 9 5.15 10.13 -19.34
CA THR A 9 5.41 10.01 -20.80
C THR A 9 6.90 10.04 -21.10
N LYS A 10 7.66 10.94 -20.45
CA LYS A 10 9.10 11.03 -20.65
C LYS A 10 9.85 9.77 -20.19
N SER A 11 9.48 9.21 -19.04
CA SER A 11 10.12 8.02 -18.47
C SER A 11 9.85 6.74 -19.27
N LEU A 12 8.73 6.68 -20.00
CA LEU A 12 8.35 5.54 -20.83
C LEU A 12 8.95 5.57 -22.25
N ASN A 13 9.65 6.65 -22.62
CA ASN A 13 10.27 6.77 -23.94
C ASN A 13 11.28 5.64 -24.18
N GLY A 14 11.07 4.89 -25.27
CA GLY A 14 11.93 3.74 -25.63
C GLY A 14 11.50 2.41 -25.01
N THR A 15 10.33 2.36 -24.36
CA THR A 15 9.70 1.13 -23.88
C THR A 15 8.45 0.81 -24.70
N ASP A 16 7.98 -0.45 -24.62
CA ASP A 16 6.70 -0.87 -25.21
C ASP A 16 5.48 -0.56 -24.30
N ALA A 17 5.71 0.18 -23.21
CA ALA A 17 4.66 0.51 -22.25
C ALA A 17 3.71 1.58 -22.81
N THR A 18 2.41 1.41 -22.54
CA THR A 18 1.37 2.39 -22.85
C THR A 18 0.91 3.10 -21.58
N LEU A 19 0.45 4.34 -21.73
CA LEU A 19 -0.06 5.16 -20.62
C LEU A 19 -1.58 5.32 -20.75
N GLU A 20 -2.32 4.82 -19.76
CA GLU A 20 -3.73 5.15 -19.56
C GLU A 20 -3.82 6.27 -18.52
N ILE A 21 -4.63 7.29 -18.80
CA ILE A 21 -4.72 8.51 -17.98
C ILE A 21 -6.10 8.58 -17.34
N PHE A 22 -6.15 8.55 -16.00
CA PHE A 22 -7.38 8.79 -15.23
C PHE A 22 -7.41 10.24 -14.74
N THR A 23 -8.60 10.86 -14.80
CA THR A 23 -8.82 12.16 -14.18
C THR A 23 -8.87 12.00 -12.67
N PHE A 24 -8.01 12.71 -11.96
CA PHE A 24 -8.00 12.69 -10.50
C PHE A 24 -9.15 13.57 -9.94
N PRO A 25 -9.97 13.08 -9.01
CA PRO A 25 -11.18 13.79 -8.57
C PRO A 25 -10.90 14.83 -7.48
N SER A 26 -9.94 15.75 -7.70
CA SER A 26 -9.51 16.75 -6.69
C SER A 26 -10.68 17.53 -6.09
N ASN A 27 -11.61 17.99 -6.93
CA ASN A 27 -12.75 18.81 -6.49
C ASN A 27 -13.71 18.04 -5.56
N GLU A 28 -13.89 16.73 -5.77
CA GLU A 28 -14.82 15.90 -5.00
C GLU A 28 -14.32 15.67 -3.57
N VAL A 29 -13.01 15.79 -3.35
CA VAL A 29 -12.36 15.59 -2.05
C VAL A 29 -11.86 16.89 -1.43
N GLY A 30 -12.21 18.05 -2.00
CA GLY A 30 -11.82 19.35 -1.48
C GLY A 30 -10.32 19.65 -1.60
N LEU A 31 -9.63 19.04 -2.57
CA LEU A 31 -8.25 19.39 -2.89
C LEU A 31 -8.18 20.62 -3.81
N PRO A 32 -7.23 21.53 -3.57
CA PRO A 32 -6.87 22.56 -4.53
C PRO A 32 -6.56 21.96 -5.91
N LEU A 33 -6.96 22.68 -6.97
CA LEU A 33 -6.61 22.30 -8.34
C LEU A 33 -5.10 22.18 -8.50
N GLY A 34 -4.68 21.06 -9.07
CA GLY A 34 -3.28 20.76 -9.38
C GLY A 34 -2.54 19.93 -8.34
N ILE A 35 -3.15 19.61 -7.19
CA ILE A 35 -2.62 18.60 -6.27
C ILE A 35 -3.07 17.21 -6.75
N GLU A 36 -2.19 16.56 -7.49
CA GLU A 36 -2.38 15.20 -8.06
C GLU A 36 -1.22 14.26 -7.69
N ASN A 37 -0.36 14.68 -6.77
CA ASN A 37 0.71 13.87 -6.20
C ASN A 37 0.76 14.06 -4.68
N MET A 38 1.10 12.99 -3.96
CA MET A 38 1.27 13.02 -2.51
C MET A 38 2.37 14.00 -2.08
N GLU A 39 3.44 14.16 -2.87
CA GLU A 39 4.54 15.10 -2.60
C GLU A 39 4.10 16.57 -2.58
N ASP A 40 3.01 16.90 -3.29
CA ASP A 40 2.47 18.26 -3.35
C ASP A 40 1.56 18.58 -2.13
N CYS A 41 1.27 17.59 -1.28
CA CYS A 41 0.45 17.77 -0.08
C CYS A 41 1.28 18.41 1.05
N THR A 42 0.97 19.66 1.40
CA THR A 42 1.71 20.42 2.43
C THR A 42 1.13 20.33 3.83
N SER A 43 0.01 19.62 4.01
CA SER A 43 -0.67 19.47 5.29
C SER A 43 -1.25 18.06 5.46
N ARG A 44 -1.50 17.66 6.71
CA ARG A 44 -2.17 16.38 7.01
C ARG A 44 -3.56 16.29 6.37
N GLU A 45 -4.29 17.39 6.34
CA GLU A 45 -5.61 17.47 5.71
C GLU A 45 -5.55 17.22 4.21
N THR A 46 -4.61 17.87 3.50
CA THR A 46 -4.43 17.65 2.06
C THR A 46 -3.98 16.23 1.75
N ALA A 47 -3.10 15.65 2.57
CA ALA A 47 -2.72 14.24 2.46
C ALA A 47 -3.92 13.28 2.62
N ILE A 48 -4.79 13.52 3.61
CA ILE A 48 -6.00 12.70 3.82
C ILE A 48 -6.96 12.85 2.63
N ASN A 49 -7.19 14.08 2.16
CA ASN A 49 -8.05 14.31 1.00
C ASN A 49 -7.48 13.67 -0.27
N PHE A 50 -6.15 13.66 -0.44
CA PHE A 50 -5.49 12.93 -1.53
C PHE A 50 -5.75 11.43 -1.45
N MET A 51 -5.56 10.82 -0.28
CA MET A 51 -5.87 9.41 -0.06
C MET A 51 -7.36 9.08 -0.30
N ARG A 52 -8.29 9.98 0.03
CA ARG A 52 -9.71 9.80 -0.33
C ARG A 52 -9.92 9.87 -1.84
N GLY A 53 -9.24 10.81 -2.50
CA GLY A 53 -9.32 10.99 -3.95
C GLY A 53 -8.84 9.75 -4.72
N THR A 54 -7.80 9.08 -4.22
CA THR A 54 -7.32 7.82 -4.83
C THR A 54 -8.35 6.69 -4.72
N GLN A 55 -9.17 6.65 -3.65
CA GLN A 55 -10.23 5.65 -3.53
C GLN A 55 -11.38 5.85 -4.54
N LEU A 56 -11.63 7.08 -4.98
CA LEU A 56 -12.62 7.38 -6.01
C LEU A 56 -12.20 6.91 -7.42
N LEU A 57 -10.94 6.49 -7.59
CA LEU A 57 -10.45 5.90 -8.85
C LEU A 57 -10.94 4.45 -9.07
N GLN A 58 -11.72 3.89 -8.14
CA GLN A 58 -12.34 2.57 -8.29
C GLN A 58 -13.19 2.44 -9.56
N GLY A 59 -14.08 3.41 -9.80
CA GLY A 59 -14.95 3.39 -10.99
C GLY A 59 -14.16 3.43 -12.31
N PRO A 60 -13.23 4.39 -12.49
CA PRO A 60 -12.33 4.42 -13.65
C PRO A 60 -11.53 3.13 -13.85
N LEU A 61 -10.98 2.54 -12.77
CA LEU A 61 -10.27 1.27 -12.85
C LEU A 61 -11.17 0.14 -13.35
N GLU A 62 -12.39 0.03 -12.82
CA GLU A 62 -13.33 -1.03 -13.23
C GLU A 62 -13.71 -0.92 -14.71
N GLN A 63 -13.97 0.29 -15.21
CA GLN A 63 -14.24 0.52 -16.63
C GLN A 63 -13.06 0.15 -17.51
N PHE A 64 -11.84 0.46 -17.06
CA PHE A 64 -10.61 0.10 -17.78
C PHE A 64 -10.42 -1.42 -17.84
N LEU A 65 -10.60 -2.13 -16.71
CA LEU A 65 -10.48 -3.58 -16.63
C LEU A 65 -11.54 -4.29 -17.47
N GLU A 66 -12.78 -3.79 -17.50
CA GLU A 66 -13.85 -4.34 -18.33
C GLU A 66 -13.50 -4.28 -19.81
N LYS A 67 -12.95 -3.15 -20.26
CA LYS A 67 -12.58 -2.87 -21.65
C LYS A 67 -11.34 -3.65 -22.10
N THR A 68 -10.32 -3.74 -21.26
CA THR A 68 -9.00 -4.25 -21.66
C THR A 68 -8.77 -5.71 -21.32
N ARG A 69 -9.43 -6.23 -20.28
CA ARG A 69 -9.34 -7.63 -19.82
C ARG A 69 -7.87 -8.13 -19.76
N PRO A 70 -7.00 -7.47 -18.98
CA PRO A 70 -5.60 -7.86 -18.88
C PRO A 70 -5.44 -9.22 -18.17
N ASP A 71 -4.31 -9.90 -18.40
CA ASP A 71 -4.01 -11.19 -17.75
C ASP A 71 -3.82 -11.06 -16.23
N TYR A 72 -3.34 -9.91 -15.76
CA TYR A 72 -3.16 -9.58 -14.35
C TYR A 72 -3.12 -8.08 -14.16
N LEU A 73 -3.39 -7.64 -12.93
CA LEU A 73 -3.23 -6.26 -12.48
C LEU A 73 -2.15 -6.21 -11.39
N VAL A 74 -1.13 -5.37 -11.56
CA VAL A 74 -0.25 -5.00 -10.45
C VAL A 74 -0.77 -3.70 -9.86
N ALA A 75 -1.18 -3.72 -8.59
CA ALA A 75 -1.75 -2.56 -7.91
C ALA A 75 -0.93 -2.19 -6.69
N ASP A 76 -0.83 -0.88 -6.45
CA ASP A 76 -0.29 -0.36 -5.19
C ASP A 76 -1.18 -0.79 -4.01
N ALA A 77 -0.57 -1.09 -2.86
CA ALA A 77 -1.27 -1.50 -1.64
C ALA A 77 -2.29 -0.48 -1.12
N PHE A 78 -2.14 0.81 -1.44
CA PHE A 78 -3.11 1.86 -1.10
C PHE A 78 -4.43 1.74 -1.88
N PHE A 79 -4.45 1.03 -3.01
CA PHE A 79 -5.68 0.73 -3.76
C PHE A 79 -6.34 -0.54 -3.23
N HIS A 80 -6.77 -0.51 -1.97
CA HIS A 80 -7.32 -1.70 -1.29
C HIS A 80 -8.58 -2.28 -1.98
N PHE A 81 -9.28 -1.49 -2.80
CA PHE A 81 -10.41 -1.94 -3.61
C PHE A 81 -10.00 -2.77 -4.84
N ALA A 82 -8.75 -2.68 -5.30
CA ALA A 82 -8.32 -3.26 -6.56
C ALA A 82 -8.57 -4.78 -6.67
N PRO A 83 -8.33 -5.62 -5.62
CA PRO A 83 -8.66 -7.04 -5.69
C PRO A 83 -10.15 -7.31 -5.91
N ASP A 84 -11.02 -6.61 -5.19
CA ASP A 84 -12.47 -6.78 -5.32
C ASP A 84 -12.96 -6.27 -6.70
N SER A 85 -12.39 -5.17 -7.20
CA SER A 85 -12.70 -4.62 -8.53
C SER A 85 -12.24 -5.53 -9.67
N ALA A 86 -11.03 -6.08 -9.60
CA ALA A 86 -10.48 -6.98 -10.62
C ALA A 86 -11.17 -8.35 -10.63
N ALA A 87 -11.60 -8.84 -9.45
CA ALA A 87 -12.34 -10.09 -9.33
C ALA A 87 -13.65 -10.10 -10.13
N LYS A 88 -14.34 -8.94 -10.26
CA LYS A 88 -15.54 -8.79 -11.11
C LYS A 88 -15.31 -9.20 -12.56
N PHE A 89 -14.06 -9.10 -13.03
CA PHE A 89 -13.67 -9.35 -14.41
C PHE A 89 -12.80 -10.60 -14.58
N GLY A 90 -12.57 -11.36 -13.50
CA GLY A 90 -11.72 -12.54 -13.50
C GLY A 90 -10.22 -12.24 -13.59
N VAL A 91 -9.79 -11.02 -13.25
CA VAL A 91 -8.40 -10.58 -13.35
C VAL A 91 -7.69 -10.78 -12.00
N PRO A 92 -6.60 -11.56 -11.91
CA PRO A 92 -5.83 -11.70 -10.68
C PRO A 92 -5.03 -10.43 -10.36
N VAL A 93 -4.93 -10.09 -9.08
CA VAL A 93 -4.19 -8.91 -8.60
C VAL A 93 -2.91 -9.32 -7.88
N LEU A 94 -1.81 -8.68 -8.25
CA LEU A 94 -0.55 -8.68 -7.51
C LEU A 94 -0.40 -7.34 -6.79
N VAL A 95 -0.18 -7.37 -5.48
CA VAL A 95 0.05 -6.14 -4.70
C VAL A 95 1.53 -5.77 -4.73
N PHE A 96 1.82 -4.48 -4.88
CA PHE A 96 3.15 -3.92 -4.75
C PHE A 96 3.16 -2.85 -3.65
N HIS A 97 4.04 -3.01 -2.66
CA HIS A 97 4.19 -2.05 -1.56
C HIS A 97 5.40 -1.12 -1.70
N GLY A 98 6.41 -1.52 -2.49
CA GLY A 98 7.69 -0.79 -2.56
C GLY A 98 8.52 -0.81 -1.26
N THR A 99 8.32 -1.80 -0.37
CA THR A 99 9.06 -1.95 0.89
C THR A 99 9.66 -3.35 1.05
N SER A 100 10.35 -3.61 2.17
CA SER A 100 11.03 -4.87 2.51
C SER A 100 10.10 -5.93 3.10
N PHE A 101 10.50 -7.20 3.07
CA PHE A 101 9.78 -8.26 3.78
C PHE A 101 9.73 -7.99 5.29
N PHE A 102 10.81 -7.48 5.87
CA PHE A 102 10.87 -7.07 7.27
C PHE A 102 9.71 -6.15 7.63
N ALA A 103 9.55 -5.05 6.88
CA ALA A 103 8.52 -4.06 7.13
C ALA A 103 7.12 -4.67 6.98
N LEU A 104 6.88 -5.45 5.91
CA LEU A 104 5.61 -6.13 5.71
C LEU A 104 5.25 -7.07 6.88
N CYS A 105 6.22 -7.85 7.37
CA CYS A 105 6.01 -8.75 8.49
C CYS A 105 5.75 -7.98 9.80
N ALA A 106 6.54 -6.92 10.04
CA ALA A 106 6.41 -6.07 11.21
C ALA A 106 5.04 -5.37 11.25
N ASP A 107 4.60 -4.80 10.14
CA ASP A 107 3.31 -4.10 10.03
C ASP A 107 2.13 -5.06 10.29
N MET A 108 2.16 -6.26 9.72
CA MET A 108 1.12 -7.27 9.97
C MET A 108 1.07 -7.68 11.45
N CYS A 109 2.21 -7.99 12.05
CA CYS A 109 2.25 -8.38 13.46
C CYS A 109 1.85 -7.22 14.39
N LEU A 110 2.25 -5.99 14.06
CA LEU A 110 1.90 -4.80 14.82
C LEU A 110 0.39 -4.52 14.77
N LEU A 111 -0.24 -4.64 13.61
CA LEU A 111 -1.67 -4.39 13.45
C LEU A 111 -2.55 -5.51 14.03
N GLU A 112 -2.10 -6.76 13.94
CA GLU A 112 -2.80 -7.90 14.53
C GLU A 112 -2.75 -7.88 16.07
N HIS A 113 -1.56 -7.68 16.65
CA HIS A 113 -1.37 -7.87 18.09
C HIS A 113 -1.39 -6.56 18.90
N ARG A 114 -1.19 -5.42 18.24
CA ARG A 114 -1.19 -4.07 18.84
C ARG A 114 -0.41 -3.96 20.17
N PRO A 115 0.84 -4.46 20.27
CA PRO A 115 1.61 -4.49 21.53
C PRO A 115 1.87 -3.09 22.12
N HIS A 116 1.88 -2.07 21.26
CA HIS A 116 2.03 -0.66 21.64
C HIS A 116 0.86 -0.12 22.48
N MET A 117 -0.26 -0.82 22.54
CA MET A 117 -1.43 -0.46 23.37
C MET A 117 -1.30 -0.95 24.82
N SER A 118 -0.31 -1.81 25.11
CA SER A 118 -0.09 -2.38 26.44
C SER A 118 0.97 -1.64 27.26
N VAL A 119 1.65 -0.65 26.69
CA VAL A 119 2.65 0.18 27.40
C VAL A 119 2.02 1.45 27.96
N SER A 120 2.62 1.98 29.03
CA SER A 120 2.07 3.09 29.82
C SER A 120 2.60 4.46 29.39
N SER A 121 3.68 4.52 28.61
CA SER A 121 4.26 5.78 28.13
C SER A 121 4.73 5.70 26.68
N ASP A 122 4.98 6.87 26.08
CA ASP A 122 5.36 6.97 24.68
C ASP A 122 6.80 6.47 24.41
N ASP A 123 7.66 6.53 25.42
CA ASP A 123 9.07 6.12 25.39
C ASP A 123 9.30 4.68 25.90
N GLU A 124 8.27 4.05 26.45
CA GLU A 124 8.36 2.66 26.92
C GLU A 124 8.50 1.71 25.73
N TYR A 125 9.50 0.82 25.81
CA TYR A 125 9.73 -0.19 24.78
C TYR A 125 8.70 -1.31 24.86
N PHE A 126 8.10 -1.65 23.72
CA PHE A 126 7.39 -2.90 23.51
C PHE A 126 8.10 -3.76 22.47
N VAL A 127 7.78 -5.05 22.45
CA VAL A 127 8.29 -6.02 21.47
C VAL A 127 7.22 -6.28 20.41
N ILE A 128 7.60 -6.32 19.14
CA ILE A 128 6.71 -6.84 18.09
C ILE A 128 6.69 -8.37 18.21
N PRO A 129 5.54 -8.98 18.53
CA PRO A 129 5.48 -10.43 18.74
C PRO A 129 5.65 -11.19 17.42
N ASN A 130 6.00 -12.47 17.53
CA ASN A 130 6.04 -13.46 16.44
C ASN A 130 7.05 -13.21 15.31
N LEU A 131 7.81 -12.11 15.31
CA LEU A 131 8.88 -11.91 14.34
C LEU A 131 10.04 -12.89 14.56
N PRO A 132 10.80 -13.22 13.49
CA PRO A 132 12.02 -14.05 13.58
C PRO A 132 13.07 -13.51 14.57
N HIS A 133 13.13 -12.18 14.73
CA HIS A 133 14.06 -11.51 15.64
C HIS A 133 13.33 -10.69 16.69
N LEU A 134 13.99 -10.46 17.82
CA LEU A 134 13.52 -9.57 18.88
C LEU A 134 13.62 -8.11 18.42
N ILE A 135 12.50 -7.56 17.94
CA ILE A 135 12.40 -6.15 17.55
C ILE A 135 11.69 -5.37 18.65
N ARG A 136 12.35 -4.32 19.15
CA ARG A 136 11.80 -3.40 20.16
C ARG A 136 11.57 -2.03 19.54
N LEU A 137 10.40 -1.47 19.79
CA LEU A 137 10.03 -0.12 19.39
C LEU A 137 9.39 0.63 20.57
N THR A 138 9.35 1.95 20.47
CA THR A 138 8.53 2.82 21.33
C THR A 138 7.32 3.33 20.56
N ARG A 139 6.31 3.87 21.25
CA ARG A 139 5.13 4.44 20.55
C ARG A 139 5.53 5.62 19.67
N LEU A 140 6.56 6.38 20.06
CA LEU A 140 7.09 7.49 19.25
C LEU A 140 7.68 7.07 17.90
N GLN A 141 7.97 5.78 17.69
CA GLN A 141 8.45 5.26 16.41
C GLN A 141 7.31 4.81 15.47
N LEU A 142 6.06 4.80 15.94
CA LEU A 142 4.90 4.44 15.12
C LEU A 142 4.27 5.66 14.43
N PRO A 143 3.51 5.49 13.33
CA PRO A 143 2.68 6.56 12.80
C PRO A 143 1.69 7.10 13.85
N PRO A 144 1.44 8.42 13.92
CA PRO A 144 0.50 9.01 14.89
C PRO A 144 -0.87 8.33 14.93
N GLU A 145 -1.37 7.90 13.77
CA GLU A 145 -2.65 7.22 13.59
C GLU A 145 -2.70 5.87 14.30
N MET A 146 -1.57 5.15 14.33
CA MET A 146 -1.46 3.89 15.08
C MET A 146 -1.28 4.14 16.57
N ARG A 147 -0.64 5.23 16.99
CA ARG A 147 -0.41 5.54 18.43
C ARG A 147 -1.68 5.85 19.19
N GLU A 148 -2.59 6.59 18.56
CA GLU A 148 -3.76 7.14 19.22
C GLU A 148 -4.96 6.18 19.20
N ASN A 149 -4.92 5.12 18.37
CA ASN A 149 -6.03 4.20 18.11
C ASN A 149 -7.39 4.91 17.96
N LYS A 150 -7.36 6.10 17.35
CA LYS A 150 -8.55 6.85 16.99
C LYS A 150 -8.93 6.43 15.58
N ASP A 151 -10.19 6.04 15.41
CA ASP A 151 -10.75 5.74 14.11
C ASP A 151 -10.47 6.92 13.17
N SER A 152 -9.71 6.65 12.12
CA SER A 152 -9.27 7.64 11.14
C SER A 152 -9.21 6.98 9.77
N ASP A 153 -9.47 7.75 8.72
CA ASP A 153 -9.46 7.23 7.36
C ASP A 153 -8.11 6.61 6.99
N VAL A 154 -7.02 7.18 7.49
CA VAL A 154 -5.66 6.66 7.28
C VAL A 154 -5.51 5.27 7.88
N LEU A 155 -5.95 5.08 9.14
CA LEU A 155 -5.90 3.77 9.79
C LEU A 155 -6.80 2.76 9.07
N ARG A 156 -8.00 3.17 8.67
CA ARG A 156 -8.93 2.33 7.89
C ARG A 156 -8.33 1.92 6.55
N ILE A 157 -7.66 2.82 5.84
CA ILE A 157 -6.98 2.53 4.57
C ILE A 157 -5.81 1.58 4.80
N ALA A 158 -5.01 1.78 5.85
CA ALA A 158 -3.90 0.90 6.19
C ALA A 158 -4.38 -0.52 6.53
N GLU A 159 -5.42 -0.65 7.37
CA GLU A 159 -6.04 -1.93 7.72
C GLU A 159 -6.65 -2.59 6.47
N ALA A 160 -7.34 -1.83 5.63
CA ALA A 160 -7.89 -2.33 4.37
C ALA A 160 -6.80 -2.78 3.40
N GLY A 161 -5.64 -2.13 3.36
CA GLY A 161 -4.48 -2.55 2.57
C GLY A 161 -3.95 -3.93 2.99
N ILE A 162 -3.91 -4.23 4.30
CA ILE A 162 -3.53 -5.58 4.75
C ILE A 162 -4.58 -6.63 4.36
N VAL A 163 -5.87 -6.29 4.49
CA VAL A 163 -6.95 -7.19 4.05
C VAL A 163 -6.89 -7.41 2.54
N SER A 164 -6.57 -6.39 1.75
CA SER A 164 -6.47 -6.49 0.30
C SER A 164 -5.35 -7.45 -0.13
N VAL A 165 -4.22 -7.47 0.58
CA VAL A 165 -3.12 -8.44 0.35
C VAL A 165 -3.61 -9.88 0.50
N HIS A 166 -4.51 -10.16 1.47
CA HIS A 166 -5.07 -11.50 1.66
C HIS A 166 -5.97 -11.93 0.50
N LYS A 167 -6.72 -10.98 -0.08
CA LYS A 167 -7.63 -11.22 -1.21
C LYS A 167 -6.90 -11.28 -2.55
N SER A 168 -5.68 -10.77 -2.60
CA SER A 168 -4.87 -10.71 -3.81
C SER A 168 -4.28 -12.07 -4.15
N TYR A 169 -3.87 -12.24 -5.41
CA TYR A 169 -3.21 -13.45 -5.87
C TYR A 169 -1.82 -13.64 -5.23
N GLY A 170 -1.16 -12.54 -4.88
CA GLY A 170 0.08 -12.50 -4.13
C GLY A 170 0.74 -11.12 -4.15
N THR A 171 1.97 -11.04 -3.66
CA THR A 171 2.71 -9.78 -3.48
C THR A 171 4.00 -9.79 -4.30
N ILE A 172 4.28 -8.69 -5.00
CA ILE A 172 5.60 -8.39 -5.57
C ILE A 172 6.36 -7.53 -4.55
N VAL A 173 7.60 -7.93 -4.26
CA VAL A 173 8.45 -7.25 -3.28
C VAL A 173 9.74 -6.80 -3.97
N ASN A 174 10.04 -5.49 -3.89
CA ASN A 174 11.30 -4.94 -4.39
C ASN A 174 12.41 -5.17 -3.35
N SER A 175 12.81 -6.43 -3.22
CA SER A 175 13.90 -6.91 -2.37
C SER A 175 14.53 -8.15 -3.00
N PHE A 176 15.62 -8.65 -2.43
CA PHE A 176 16.30 -9.87 -2.83
C PHE A 176 16.46 -10.82 -1.64
N TYR A 177 16.53 -12.13 -1.90
CA TYR A 177 16.41 -13.14 -0.85
C TYR A 177 17.52 -13.04 0.21
N GLU A 178 18.75 -12.86 -0.25
CA GLU A 178 19.95 -12.85 0.57
C GLU A 178 19.99 -11.66 1.54
N LEU A 179 19.20 -10.61 1.30
CA LEU A 179 19.10 -9.46 2.18
C LEU A 179 18.36 -9.79 3.48
N GLU A 180 17.28 -10.57 3.38
CA GLU A 180 16.31 -10.73 4.46
C GLU A 180 15.63 -12.11 4.44
N GLN A 181 16.43 -13.16 4.25
CA GLN A 181 15.99 -14.55 4.08
C GLN A 181 14.95 -14.99 5.12
N GLU A 182 15.19 -14.72 6.40
CA GLU A 182 14.28 -15.15 7.47
C GLU A 182 12.91 -14.47 7.38
N TYR A 183 12.86 -13.19 6.96
CA TYR A 183 11.60 -12.46 6.77
C TYR A 183 10.91 -12.86 5.48
N ALA A 184 11.66 -13.11 4.40
CA ALA A 184 11.12 -13.64 3.15
C ALA A 184 10.50 -15.03 3.35
N ASP A 185 11.13 -15.89 4.16
CA ASP A 185 10.60 -17.20 4.53
C ASP A 185 9.42 -17.07 5.50
N TYR A 186 9.49 -16.19 6.51
CA TYR A 186 8.41 -15.94 7.45
C TYR A 186 7.14 -15.46 6.74
N TYR A 187 7.26 -14.48 5.83
CA TYR A 187 6.14 -13.97 5.04
C TYR A 187 5.44 -15.08 4.24
N ARG A 188 6.20 -15.99 3.63
CA ARG A 188 5.64 -17.07 2.81
C ARG A 188 5.12 -18.25 3.60
N LYS A 189 5.91 -18.73 4.57
CA LYS A 189 5.69 -20.01 5.26
C LYS A 189 4.86 -19.85 6.52
N VAL A 190 5.11 -18.80 7.30
CA VAL A 190 4.42 -18.57 8.58
C VAL A 190 3.15 -17.76 8.36
N LEU A 191 3.23 -16.66 7.60
CA LEU A 191 2.07 -15.83 7.29
C LEU A 191 1.27 -16.34 6.07
N GLY A 192 1.73 -17.40 5.41
CA GLY A 192 1.01 -18.06 4.33
C GLY A 192 0.83 -17.22 3.07
N ARG A 193 1.69 -16.22 2.83
CA ARG A 193 1.55 -15.30 1.69
C ARG A 193 2.26 -15.83 0.45
N ARG A 194 1.61 -15.69 -0.70
CA ARG A 194 2.30 -15.87 -1.97
C ARG A 194 3.07 -14.60 -2.30
N ALA A 195 4.38 -14.71 -2.52
CA ALA A 195 5.22 -13.55 -2.80
C ALA A 195 6.37 -13.86 -3.76
N TRP A 196 6.71 -12.88 -4.60
CA TRP A 196 7.87 -12.89 -5.47
C TRP A 196 8.75 -11.69 -5.16
N GLN A 197 10.04 -11.95 -5.00
CA GLN A 197 11.05 -10.91 -4.79
C GLN A 197 11.80 -10.73 -6.10
N ILE A 198 11.80 -9.50 -6.62
CA ILE A 198 12.35 -9.20 -7.96
C ILE A 198 13.31 -8.00 -7.92
N GLY A 199 13.71 -7.59 -6.73
CA GLY A 199 14.59 -6.45 -6.53
C GLY A 199 16.07 -6.80 -6.62
N PRO A 200 16.95 -5.78 -6.63
CA PRO A 200 16.59 -4.36 -6.74
C PRO A 200 16.17 -4.00 -8.18
N LEU A 201 14.98 -3.42 -8.34
CA LEU A 201 14.47 -2.90 -9.62
C LEU A 201 15.01 -1.50 -9.93
#